data_AF-A0A315EEG7-F1
#
_entry.id   AF-A0A315EEG7-F1
#
_cell.length_a   1.000
_cell.length_b   1.000
_cell.length_c   1.000
_cell.angle_alpha   90.00
_cell.angle_beta   90.00
_cell.angle_gamma   90.00
#
_symmetry.space_group_name_H-M   'P 1'
#
loop_
_entity.id
_entity.type
_entity.pdbx_description
1 polymer ?
#
loop_
_entity_poly.entity_id
_entity_poly.type
_entity_poly.pdbx_seq_one_letter_code
_entity_poly.pdbx_strand_id
1 'polypeptide(L)'
;MKPIWIVDDDQSIRFVLEKALLREGLPTRSFTNPREVLRALEAEGEGEGPQVLVSDIRMPGGSGLDLLTAIKQRMPGLPVIIMTAFSDLDSAVSAFQSGAFEYLPKPFDLPKAVELIRRAVGESQREDVAEEKMADAPEMLGQAPAMQDVFRGIGRLAQSHVTVLITGESGSGKELVAHALHKHSPRANQPFVAINTAAIPKDLLESELFGHERGAFTGAQASRRGRFEQADGGTLFLDEIGDMPFDLQTRLLRVLSDGNFYRVGGHSAVKANVRVIAATHQDLEQRVKEGVFREDLYHRLNVIRLRLPALRERREDVPMLARYFLQRSAQQLGVEPKRISEAALERLSHFQFPGNVRQLENICHWLTVMAPAQVIEVKDLPPEVLDSRTSAAPAGGPTTFTALSSGAGTPVNLPGGTVPVTHADSEDTAYQSGLVSSAAEHALATGLLPMAASSTWQTGLEQEALVLLNGGQTDVWDVLSRRFETSLIQAALATTRGRRIEAAQKLGIGRNTITRKIQELGIDD
;
A
#
# COMPACT_ATOMS: atom_id res chain seq x y z
N MET A 1 35.05 -28.37 13.30
CA MET A 1 34.53 -27.35 12.37
C MET A 1 35.19 -26.02 12.71
N LYS A 2 35.29 -25.08 11.77
CA LYS A 2 35.71 -23.71 12.10
C LYS A 2 34.63 -23.04 12.96
N PRO A 3 34.99 -22.14 13.89
CA PRO A 3 34.01 -21.42 14.70
C PRO A 3 33.20 -20.41 13.87
N ILE A 4 31.97 -20.17 14.29
CA ILE A 4 31.21 -18.97 13.94
C ILE A 4 31.65 -17.87 14.89
N TRP A 5 31.94 -16.68 14.35
CA TRP A 5 32.34 -15.54 15.16
C TRP A 5 31.16 -14.59 15.35
N ILE A 6 30.95 -14.10 16.56
CA ILE A 6 29.83 -13.22 16.92
C ILE A 6 30.40 -11.89 17.46
N VAL A 7 29.94 -10.77 16.94
CA VAL A 7 30.38 -9.42 17.29
C VAL A 7 29.16 -8.58 17.62
N ASP A 8 29.05 -8.17 18.87
CA ASP A 8 27.97 -7.36 19.42
C ASP A 8 28.53 -6.69 20.68
N ASP A 9 28.05 -5.50 21.05
CA ASP A 9 28.34 -4.95 22.37
C ASP A 9 27.36 -5.49 23.43
N ASP A 10 26.12 -5.83 23.05
CA ASP A 10 25.18 -6.47 23.97
C ASP A 10 25.64 -7.89 24.36
N GLN A 11 25.87 -8.09 25.65
CA GLN A 11 26.20 -9.39 26.23
C GLN A 11 25.03 -10.38 26.13
N SER A 12 23.79 -9.87 26.20
CA SER A 12 22.55 -10.66 26.17
C SER A 12 22.40 -11.37 24.82
N ILE A 13 22.57 -10.61 23.73
CA ILE A 13 22.46 -11.12 22.35
C ILE A 13 23.54 -12.18 22.07
N ARG A 14 24.80 -11.92 22.47
CA ARG A 14 25.90 -12.88 22.32
C ARG A 14 25.65 -14.17 23.11
N PHE A 15 25.33 -14.07 24.39
CA PHE A 15 25.01 -15.24 25.22
C PHE A 15 23.86 -16.06 24.65
N VAL A 16 22.81 -15.40 24.15
CA VAL A 16 21.64 -16.06 23.56
C VAL A 16 21.98 -16.77 22.25
N LEU A 17 22.77 -16.15 21.36
CA LEU A 17 23.25 -16.78 20.11
C LEU A 17 24.23 -17.93 20.39
N GLU A 18 25.20 -17.77 21.29
CA GLU A 18 26.11 -18.84 21.72
C GLU A 18 25.34 -20.06 22.23
N LYS A 19 24.35 -19.86 23.10
CA LYS A 19 23.54 -20.97 23.66
C LYS A 19 22.65 -21.64 22.61
N ALA A 20 22.25 -20.93 21.55
CA ALA A 20 21.49 -21.53 20.45
C ALA A 20 22.40 -22.35 19.52
N LEU A 21 23.52 -21.78 19.07
CA LEU A 21 24.46 -22.43 18.14
C LEU A 21 25.19 -23.63 18.77
N LEU A 22 25.53 -23.55 20.07
CA LEU A 22 26.15 -24.66 20.79
C LEU A 22 25.22 -25.89 20.90
N ARG A 23 23.90 -25.70 20.96
CA ARG A 23 22.91 -26.80 20.96
C ARG A 23 22.87 -27.54 19.61
N GLU A 24 23.20 -26.84 18.53
CA GLU A 24 23.28 -27.37 17.17
C GLU A 24 24.66 -27.99 16.85
N GLY A 25 25.57 -28.04 17.82
CA GLY A 25 26.94 -28.53 17.64
C GLY A 25 27.86 -27.57 16.87
N LEU A 26 27.42 -26.33 16.64
CA LEU A 26 28.18 -25.31 15.93
C LEU A 26 29.07 -24.54 16.92
N PRO A 27 30.41 -24.63 16.84
CA PRO A 27 31.31 -23.92 17.76
C PRO A 27 31.27 -22.41 17.54
N THR A 28 31.31 -21.63 18.61
CA THR A 28 31.22 -20.15 18.58
C THR A 28 32.40 -19.48 19.27
N ARG A 29 32.69 -18.23 18.87
CA ARG A 29 33.59 -17.31 19.57
C ARG A 29 33.00 -15.90 19.53
N SER A 30 32.89 -15.26 20.68
CA SER A 30 32.31 -13.91 20.79
C SER A 30 33.36 -12.84 21.04
N PHE A 31 33.10 -11.64 20.52
CA PHE A 31 33.90 -10.43 20.65
C PHE A 31 33.02 -9.27 21.14
N THR A 32 33.61 -8.18 21.64
CA THR A 32 32.88 -6.99 22.13
C THR A 32 32.87 -5.83 21.13
N ASN A 33 33.80 -5.81 20.18
CA ASN A 33 33.98 -4.71 19.24
C ASN A 33 34.72 -5.15 17.96
N PRO A 34 34.60 -4.41 16.84
CA PRO A 34 35.25 -4.74 15.57
C PRO A 34 36.79 -4.89 15.62
N ARG A 35 37.47 -4.23 16.55
CA ARG A 35 38.94 -4.20 16.59
C ARG A 35 39.52 -5.49 17.17
N GLU A 36 38.80 -6.15 18.06
CA GLU A 36 39.15 -7.49 18.54
C GLU A 36 39.03 -8.54 17.44
N VAL A 37 38.03 -8.40 16.55
CA VAL A 37 37.82 -9.27 15.40
C VAL A 37 38.98 -9.17 14.42
N LEU A 38 39.36 -7.95 14.01
CA LEU A 38 40.47 -7.74 13.08
C LEU A 38 41.79 -8.26 13.65
N ARG A 39 42.07 -8.02 14.95
CA ARG A 39 43.24 -8.58 15.64
C ARG A 39 43.24 -10.09 15.71
N ALA A 40 42.08 -10.73 15.91
CA ALA A 40 41.97 -12.18 15.88
C ALA A 40 42.24 -12.73 14.47
N LEU A 41 41.75 -12.06 13.41
CA LEU A 41 42.09 -12.39 12.02
C LEU A 41 43.57 -12.11 11.67
N GLU A 42 44.26 -11.22 12.39
CA GLU A 42 45.70 -10.98 12.23
C GLU A 42 46.55 -12.03 12.98
N ALA A 43 46.10 -12.49 14.15
CA ALA A 43 46.81 -13.47 14.97
C ALA A 43 46.61 -14.91 14.49
N GLU A 44 45.43 -15.26 13.98
CA GLU A 44 45.10 -16.56 13.44
C GLU A 44 45.26 -16.53 11.92
N GLY A 45 46.26 -17.27 11.41
CA GLY A 45 46.67 -17.24 10.01
C GLY A 45 45.61 -17.77 9.03
N GLU A 46 45.95 -17.73 7.74
CA GLU A 46 45.04 -17.95 6.60
C GLU A 46 44.26 -19.28 6.59
N GLY A 47 44.61 -20.24 7.46
CA GLY A 47 43.86 -21.48 7.69
C GLY A 47 42.75 -21.41 8.76
N GLU A 48 42.86 -20.58 9.80
CA GLU A 48 42.14 -20.80 11.08
C GLU A 48 40.97 -19.85 11.37
N GLY A 49 40.81 -18.77 10.58
CA GLY A 49 39.69 -17.83 10.69
C GLY A 49 38.28 -18.47 10.56
N PRO A 50 37.21 -17.70 10.84
CA PRO A 50 35.84 -18.19 11.02
C PRO A 50 35.26 -18.92 9.80
N GLN A 51 34.17 -19.66 10.04
CA GLN A 51 33.32 -20.22 8.97
C GLN A 51 32.20 -19.26 8.54
N VAL A 52 31.69 -18.46 9.48
CA VAL A 52 30.72 -17.36 9.27
C VAL A 52 31.04 -16.29 10.31
N LEU A 53 30.94 -15.02 9.94
CA LEU A 53 30.90 -13.90 10.88
C LEU A 53 29.46 -13.42 11.08
N VAL A 54 29.08 -13.09 12.30
CA VAL A 54 27.80 -12.49 12.66
C VAL A 54 28.09 -11.19 13.42
N SER A 55 27.90 -10.03 12.80
CA SER A 55 28.30 -8.73 13.38
C SER A 55 27.14 -7.75 13.44
N ASP A 56 26.92 -7.08 14.57
CA ASP A 56 26.10 -5.86 14.61
C ASP A 56 26.76 -4.74 13.78
N ILE A 57 25.97 -3.78 13.33
CA ILE A 57 26.41 -2.58 12.62
C ILE A 57 26.84 -1.47 13.60
N ARG A 58 26.14 -1.31 14.73
CA ARG A 58 26.33 -0.17 15.63
C ARG A 58 27.02 -0.58 16.93
N MET A 59 28.34 -0.66 16.92
CA MET A 59 29.16 -0.98 18.10
C MET A 59 30.07 0.17 18.54
N PRO A 60 30.47 0.23 19.83
CA PRO A 60 31.51 1.14 20.31
C PRO A 60 32.86 0.88 19.60
N GLY A 61 33.40 1.92 18.95
CA GLY A 61 34.76 1.92 18.39
C GLY A 61 34.90 1.59 16.90
N GLY A 62 33.81 1.33 16.16
CA GLY A 62 33.78 1.18 14.71
C GLY A 62 32.42 0.65 14.21
N SER A 63 32.10 0.85 12.93
CA SER A 63 30.89 0.27 12.33
C SER A 63 31.12 -1.20 11.95
N GLY A 64 30.05 -2.01 12.05
CA GLY A 64 30.04 -3.35 11.45
C GLY A 64 30.08 -3.34 9.93
N LEU A 65 29.73 -2.21 9.28
CA LEU A 65 29.94 -2.02 7.85
C LEU A 65 31.43 -1.78 7.53
N ASP A 66 32.15 -1.01 8.35
CA ASP A 66 33.62 -0.86 8.21
C ASP A 66 34.32 -2.22 8.37
N LEU A 67 33.83 -3.03 9.32
CA LEU A 67 34.31 -4.39 9.56
C LEU A 67 34.02 -5.31 8.37
N LEU A 68 32.82 -5.24 7.81
CA LEU A 68 32.41 -5.99 6.61
C LEU A 68 33.30 -5.66 5.41
N THR A 69 33.50 -4.37 5.11
CA THR A 69 34.44 -3.86 4.09
C THR A 69 35.85 -4.42 4.30
N ALA A 70 36.45 -4.19 5.48
CA ALA A 70 37.81 -4.65 5.78
C ALA A 70 37.96 -6.18 5.69
N ILE A 71 36.91 -6.94 6.00
CA ILE A 71 36.89 -8.40 5.91
C ILE A 71 36.66 -8.88 4.48
N LYS A 72 35.82 -8.24 3.68
CA LYS A 72 35.62 -8.61 2.27
C LYS A 72 36.85 -8.30 1.42
N GLN A 73 37.58 -7.23 1.71
CA GLN A 73 38.85 -6.92 1.05
C GLN A 73 39.96 -7.96 1.37
N ARG A 74 39.89 -8.64 2.53
CA ARG A 74 40.91 -9.60 2.98
C ARG A 74 40.52 -11.08 2.82
N MET A 75 39.23 -11.39 2.86
CA MET A 75 38.64 -12.73 2.72
C MET A 75 37.29 -12.64 1.96
N PRO A 76 37.30 -12.40 0.64
CA PRO A 76 36.08 -12.20 -0.16
C PRO A 76 35.03 -13.32 0.03
N GLY A 77 35.47 -14.57 0.08
CA GLY A 77 34.62 -15.76 0.24
C GLY A 77 34.06 -16.02 1.66
N LEU A 78 34.40 -15.23 2.69
CA LEU A 78 33.80 -15.41 4.02
C LEU A 78 32.34 -14.91 4.03
N PRO A 79 31.35 -15.73 4.42
CA PRO A 79 29.99 -15.25 4.66
C PRO A 79 29.94 -14.37 5.91
N VAL A 80 29.45 -13.14 5.75
CA VAL A 80 29.22 -12.21 6.85
C VAL A 80 27.73 -11.94 6.94
N ILE A 81 27.11 -12.38 8.04
CA ILE A 81 25.75 -12.01 8.42
C ILE A 81 25.82 -10.74 9.26
N ILE A 82 24.96 -9.79 8.94
CA ILE A 82 24.93 -8.50 9.61
C ILE A 82 23.70 -8.42 10.53
N MET A 83 23.89 -8.31 11.84
CA MET A 83 22.81 -8.00 12.78
C MET A 83 22.51 -6.50 12.72
N THR A 84 21.25 -6.10 12.84
CA THR A 84 20.93 -4.66 12.84
C THR A 84 19.57 -4.34 13.46
N ALA A 85 19.45 -3.16 14.06
CA ALA A 85 18.17 -2.55 14.47
C ALA A 85 17.65 -1.52 13.43
N PHE A 86 18.13 -1.55 12.18
CA PHE A 86 17.77 -0.55 11.18
C PHE A 86 16.29 -0.55 10.80
N SER A 87 15.74 0.66 10.76
CA SER A 87 14.36 0.96 10.38
C SER A 87 14.25 1.63 9.01
N ASP A 88 15.35 1.67 8.27
CA ASP A 88 15.55 2.49 7.09
C ASP A 88 16.17 1.68 5.94
N LEU A 89 15.71 1.98 4.74
CA LEU A 89 16.06 1.28 3.51
C LEU A 89 17.54 1.41 3.14
N ASP A 90 18.06 2.64 3.13
CA ASP A 90 19.39 2.93 2.60
C ASP A 90 20.48 2.13 3.34
N SER A 91 20.42 2.08 4.66
CA SER A 91 21.38 1.30 5.45
C SER A 91 21.22 -0.21 5.30
N ALA A 92 20.02 -0.71 5.03
CA ALA A 92 19.77 -2.12 4.72
C ALA A 92 20.31 -2.51 3.33
N VAL A 93 20.25 -1.61 2.34
CA VAL A 93 20.80 -1.87 1.00
C VAL A 93 22.32 -1.69 0.96
N SER A 94 22.88 -0.70 1.67
CA SER A 94 24.34 -0.55 1.80
C SER A 94 25.02 -1.79 2.39
N ALA A 95 24.36 -2.53 3.29
CA ALA A 95 24.87 -3.79 3.80
C ALA A 95 25.03 -4.85 2.69
N PHE A 96 24.02 -5.03 1.82
CA PHE A 96 24.12 -5.92 0.66
C PHE A 96 25.13 -5.42 -0.39
N GLN A 97 25.20 -4.11 -0.63
CA GLN A 97 26.19 -3.49 -1.53
C GLN A 97 27.63 -3.57 -0.99
N SER A 98 27.82 -3.84 0.30
CA SER A 98 29.12 -4.12 0.93
C SER A 98 29.42 -5.63 1.00
N GLY A 99 28.66 -6.46 0.28
CA GLY A 99 28.88 -7.91 0.19
C GLY A 99 28.40 -8.73 1.40
N ALA A 100 27.49 -8.20 2.24
CA ALA A 100 26.87 -9.01 3.29
C ALA A 100 26.11 -10.20 2.68
N PHE A 101 26.26 -11.37 3.30
CA PHE A 101 25.57 -12.60 2.87
C PHE A 101 24.05 -12.46 3.04
N GLU A 102 23.65 -12.03 4.23
CA GLU A 102 22.28 -11.71 4.62
C GLU A 102 22.34 -10.87 5.91
N TYR A 103 21.20 -10.41 6.40
CA TYR A 103 21.12 -9.71 7.68
C TYR A 103 20.11 -10.38 8.63
N LEU A 104 20.23 -10.04 9.92
CA LEU A 104 19.39 -10.54 11.00
C LEU A 104 18.81 -9.33 11.79
N PRO A 105 17.52 -9.00 11.64
CA PRO A 105 16.94 -7.82 12.29
C PRO A 105 16.76 -8.04 13.80
N LYS A 106 17.18 -7.09 14.63
CA LYS A 106 16.96 -7.06 16.08
C LYS A 106 15.57 -6.42 16.35
N PRO A 107 14.66 -7.06 17.11
CA PRO A 107 14.75 -8.40 17.71
C PRO A 107 14.47 -9.53 16.71
N PHE A 108 15.24 -10.62 16.82
CA PHE A 108 15.11 -11.80 15.97
C PHE A 108 14.61 -13.03 16.73
N ASP A 109 14.08 -13.99 15.98
CA ASP A 109 13.70 -15.32 16.45
C ASP A 109 14.90 -16.30 16.34
N LEU A 110 15.12 -17.10 17.38
CA LEU A 110 16.33 -17.91 17.55
C LEU A 110 16.49 -19.03 16.51
N PRO A 111 15.46 -19.87 16.23
CA PRO A 111 15.52 -20.84 15.14
C PRO A 111 15.85 -20.21 13.78
N LYS A 112 15.31 -19.02 13.47
CA LYS A 112 15.58 -18.33 12.20
C LYS A 112 17.02 -17.83 12.10
N ALA A 113 17.59 -17.33 13.20
CA ALA A 113 19.00 -16.96 13.28
C ALA A 113 19.91 -18.17 13.04
N VAL A 114 19.60 -19.30 13.68
CA VAL A 114 20.32 -20.58 13.53
C VAL A 114 20.23 -21.11 12.10
N GLU A 115 19.04 -21.13 11.50
CA GLU A 115 18.81 -21.57 10.12
C GLU A 115 19.62 -20.71 9.13
N LEU A 116 19.60 -19.39 9.31
CA LEU A 116 20.34 -18.46 8.46
C LEU A 116 21.85 -18.70 8.51
N ILE A 117 22.40 -18.90 9.72
CA ILE A 117 23.82 -19.19 9.93
C ILE A 117 24.18 -20.57 9.35
N ARG A 118 23.31 -21.58 9.50
CA ARG A 118 23.50 -22.90 8.88
C ARG A 118 23.55 -22.80 7.34
N ARG A 119 22.70 -21.97 6.72
CA ARG A 119 22.76 -21.72 5.27
C ARG A 119 24.06 -21.01 4.88
N ALA A 120 24.48 -19.99 5.62
CA ALA A 120 25.74 -19.28 5.36
C ALA A 120 26.96 -20.22 5.39
N VAL A 121 27.03 -21.15 6.35
CA VAL A 121 28.08 -22.20 6.40
C VAL A 121 28.12 -23.04 5.11
N GLY A 122 26.95 -23.36 4.54
CA GLY A 122 26.84 -24.13 3.29
C GLY A 122 27.17 -23.34 2.02
N GLU A 123 26.97 -22.02 2.03
CA GLU A 123 27.12 -21.15 0.85
C GLU A 123 28.53 -20.52 0.72
N SER A 124 29.41 -20.78 1.71
CA SER A 124 30.85 -20.42 1.78
C SER A 124 31.76 -21.04 0.68
N GLN A 125 31.20 -21.44 -0.46
CA GLN A 125 31.91 -22.12 -1.57
C GLN A 125 31.71 -21.43 -2.93
N ARG A 126 31.15 -20.21 -2.98
CA ARG A 126 30.92 -19.44 -4.21
C ARG A 126 31.27 -17.96 -4.03
N GLU A 127 31.58 -17.30 -5.15
CA GLU A 127 32.42 -16.10 -5.22
C GLU A 127 31.67 -14.76 -5.02
N ASP A 128 32.39 -13.83 -4.38
CA ASP A 128 32.61 -12.40 -4.67
C ASP A 128 31.55 -11.54 -5.39
N VAL A 129 31.40 -10.27 -4.93
CA VAL A 129 31.44 -9.05 -5.78
C VAL A 129 31.50 -7.74 -4.95
N ALA A 130 32.23 -6.76 -5.50
CA ALA A 130 32.40 -5.31 -5.25
C ALA A 130 31.64 -4.52 -4.16
N GLU A 131 32.29 -3.43 -3.72
CA GLU A 131 31.81 -2.37 -2.80
C GLU A 131 31.51 -1.04 -3.53
N GLU A 132 30.62 -0.17 -3.02
CA GLU A 132 30.92 1.27 -2.80
C GLU A 132 29.79 2.11 -2.14
N LYS A 133 30.21 3.01 -1.22
CA LYS A 133 29.67 4.34 -0.83
C LYS A 133 28.32 4.48 -0.10
N MET A 134 28.28 5.54 0.72
CA MET A 134 27.23 5.88 1.70
C MET A 134 26.19 6.87 1.15
N ALA A 135 25.00 6.90 1.79
CA ALA A 135 23.81 7.62 1.33
C ALA A 135 23.54 8.98 2.01
N ASP A 136 22.61 9.72 1.42
CA ASP A 136 21.93 10.90 2.00
C ASP A 136 20.66 10.47 2.78
N ALA A 137 19.78 11.40 3.16
CA ALA A 137 18.60 11.17 4.01
C ALA A 137 17.68 9.99 3.57
N PRO A 138 17.08 9.24 4.52
CA PRO A 138 16.44 7.95 4.25
C PRO A 138 15.13 8.07 3.46
N GLU A 139 15.03 7.36 2.33
CA GLU A 139 13.90 7.44 1.41
C GLU A 139 12.67 6.60 1.83
N MET A 140 12.89 5.54 2.61
CA MET A 140 11.83 4.64 3.05
C MET A 140 12.12 4.08 4.44
N LEU A 141 11.07 4.00 5.26
CA LEU A 141 11.13 3.58 6.64
C LEU A 141 10.21 2.38 6.89
N GLY A 142 10.65 1.45 7.76
CA GLY A 142 9.90 0.28 8.20
C GLY A 142 10.69 -0.58 9.19
N GLN A 143 10.06 -0.99 10.29
CA GLN A 143 10.61 -1.87 11.32
C GLN A 143 9.94 -3.25 11.31
N ALA A 144 8.69 -3.34 10.85
CA ALA A 144 7.94 -4.59 10.78
C ALA A 144 8.68 -5.65 9.93
N PRO A 145 8.69 -6.94 10.33
CA PRO A 145 9.38 -7.99 9.58
C PRO A 145 9.00 -8.08 8.10
N ALA A 146 7.73 -7.80 7.75
CA ALA A 146 7.27 -7.79 6.37
C ALA A 146 7.89 -6.67 5.50
N MET A 147 8.31 -5.54 6.10
CA MET A 147 9.09 -4.51 5.37
C MET A 147 10.56 -4.86 5.28
N GLN A 148 11.11 -5.53 6.29
CA GLN A 148 12.47 -6.05 6.26
C GLN A 148 12.63 -7.07 5.10
N ASP A 149 11.64 -7.94 4.88
CA ASP A 149 11.61 -8.82 3.71
C ASP A 149 11.60 -8.07 2.36
N VAL A 150 10.89 -6.93 2.29
CA VAL A 150 10.93 -6.02 1.13
C VAL A 150 12.33 -5.41 0.95
N PHE A 151 12.98 -4.95 2.02
CA PHE A 151 14.34 -4.38 1.97
C PHE A 151 15.38 -5.43 1.51
N ARG A 152 15.27 -6.70 1.95
CA ARG A 152 16.05 -7.82 1.40
C ARG A 152 15.81 -8.02 -0.09
N GLY A 153 14.55 -7.94 -0.52
CA GLY A 153 14.18 -7.98 -1.94
C GLY A 153 14.85 -6.86 -2.75
N ILE A 154 14.76 -5.61 -2.27
CA ILE A 154 15.38 -4.46 -2.94
C ILE A 154 16.90 -4.62 -3.02
N GLY A 155 17.59 -4.93 -1.92
CA GLY A 155 19.05 -5.06 -1.89
C GLY A 155 19.58 -6.13 -2.86
N ARG A 156 18.92 -7.29 -2.92
CA ARG A 156 19.25 -8.38 -3.87
C ARG A 156 18.93 -8.04 -5.32
N LEU A 157 17.84 -7.31 -5.57
CA LEU A 157 17.36 -7.03 -6.93
C LEU A 157 17.95 -5.75 -7.54
N ALA A 158 18.47 -4.83 -6.73
CA ALA A 158 19.03 -3.57 -7.22
C ALA A 158 20.16 -3.80 -8.23
N GLN A 159 21.08 -4.73 -7.96
CA GLN A 159 22.20 -5.07 -8.86
C GLN A 159 21.78 -5.83 -10.13
N SER A 160 20.62 -6.49 -10.13
CA SER A 160 20.13 -7.24 -11.29
C SER A 160 19.60 -6.33 -12.40
N HIS A 161 19.65 -6.79 -13.65
CA HIS A 161 18.98 -6.12 -14.78
C HIS A 161 17.57 -6.67 -15.06
N VAL A 162 17.12 -7.65 -14.30
CA VAL A 162 15.82 -8.33 -14.47
C VAL A 162 14.64 -7.39 -14.17
N THR A 163 13.55 -7.56 -14.93
CA THR A 163 12.25 -6.91 -14.71
C THR A 163 11.68 -7.28 -13.36
N VAL A 164 11.31 -6.27 -12.56
CA VAL A 164 10.66 -6.46 -11.25
C VAL A 164 9.21 -6.01 -11.34
N LEU A 165 8.28 -6.87 -10.92
CA LEU A 165 6.86 -6.57 -10.77
C LEU A 165 6.53 -6.31 -9.28
N ILE A 166 6.24 -5.05 -8.96
CA ILE A 166 5.91 -4.59 -7.60
C ILE A 166 4.38 -4.67 -7.42
N THR A 167 3.90 -5.62 -6.62
CA THR A 167 2.45 -5.78 -6.35
C THR A 167 2.11 -5.28 -4.95
N GLY A 168 1.18 -4.32 -4.84
CA GLY A 168 0.75 -3.76 -3.56
C GLY A 168 -0.36 -2.72 -3.69
N GLU A 169 -1.14 -2.56 -2.62
CA GLU A 169 -2.30 -1.66 -2.58
C GLU A 169 -1.96 -0.20 -2.91
N SER A 170 -2.97 0.59 -3.29
CA SER A 170 -2.78 2.03 -3.51
C SER A 170 -2.31 2.71 -2.23
N GLY A 171 -1.33 3.62 -2.36
CA GLY A 171 -0.72 4.30 -1.21
C GLY A 171 0.24 3.45 -0.36
N SER A 172 0.57 2.21 -0.74
CA SER A 172 1.50 1.33 0.01
C SER A 172 2.99 1.72 -0.09
N GLY A 173 3.38 2.47 -1.12
CA GLY A 173 4.77 2.92 -1.35
C GLY A 173 5.44 2.40 -2.63
N LYS A 174 4.71 1.76 -3.57
CA LYS A 174 5.27 1.14 -4.80
C LYS A 174 6.28 1.99 -5.59
N GLU A 175 6.03 3.30 -5.69
CA GLU A 175 6.89 4.24 -6.42
C GLU A 175 8.26 4.43 -5.73
N LEU A 176 8.29 4.59 -4.40
CA LEU A 176 9.53 4.68 -3.61
C LEU A 176 10.39 3.40 -3.75
N VAL A 177 9.75 2.24 -3.89
CA VAL A 177 10.43 0.95 -4.15
C VAL A 177 11.10 0.94 -5.53
N ALA A 178 10.45 1.50 -6.54
CA ALA A 178 11.02 1.61 -7.89
C ALA A 178 12.19 2.60 -7.94
N HIS A 179 12.09 3.73 -7.22
CA HIS A 179 13.21 4.65 -7.00
C HIS A 179 14.39 3.94 -6.31
N ALA A 180 14.15 3.22 -5.21
CA ALA A 180 15.18 2.45 -4.50
C ALA A 180 15.90 1.42 -5.40
N LEU A 181 15.13 0.63 -6.16
CA LEU A 181 15.65 -0.35 -7.12
C LEU A 181 16.47 0.27 -8.26
N HIS A 182 16.32 1.56 -8.52
CA HIS A 182 17.13 2.32 -9.48
C HIS A 182 18.36 2.95 -8.79
N LYS A 183 18.17 3.67 -7.68
CA LYS A 183 19.19 4.34 -6.87
C LYS A 183 20.34 3.43 -6.44
N HIS A 184 20.03 2.18 -6.10
CA HIS A 184 21.04 1.21 -5.66
C HIS A 184 21.54 0.28 -6.78
N SER A 185 21.21 0.58 -8.05
CA SER A 185 21.62 -0.22 -9.21
C SER A 185 22.84 0.35 -9.93
N PRO A 186 23.49 -0.42 -10.83
CA PRO A 186 24.52 0.09 -11.74
C PRO A 186 24.05 1.22 -12.68
N ARG A 187 22.74 1.53 -12.70
CA ARG A 187 22.10 2.59 -13.49
C ARG A 187 21.72 3.82 -12.65
N ALA A 188 22.14 3.93 -11.39
CA ALA A 188 21.79 5.03 -10.49
C ALA A 188 22.09 6.45 -11.03
N ASN A 189 23.12 6.57 -11.88
CA ASN A 189 23.52 7.84 -12.53
C ASN A 189 22.89 8.03 -13.93
N GLN A 190 21.89 7.23 -14.29
CA GLN A 190 21.20 7.25 -15.59
C GLN A 190 19.73 7.71 -15.41
N PRO A 191 18.97 8.01 -16.48
CA PRO A 191 17.60 8.51 -16.33
C PRO A 191 16.67 7.53 -15.62
N PHE A 192 15.98 7.98 -14.56
CA PHE A 192 14.76 7.35 -14.06
C PHE A 192 13.55 8.06 -14.66
N VAL A 193 12.72 7.32 -15.40
CA VAL A 193 11.52 7.86 -16.03
C VAL A 193 10.30 7.12 -15.48
N ALA A 194 9.47 7.81 -14.70
CA ALA A 194 8.19 7.30 -14.24
C ALA A 194 7.06 7.63 -15.22
N ILE A 195 6.13 6.69 -15.39
CA ILE A 195 4.85 6.91 -16.07
C ILE A 195 3.77 6.07 -15.38
N ASN A 196 2.71 6.73 -14.89
CA ASN A 196 1.52 6.06 -14.37
C ASN A 196 0.49 5.90 -15.51
N THR A 197 0.08 4.66 -15.79
CA THR A 197 -0.80 4.37 -16.95
C THR A 197 -2.27 4.70 -16.71
N ALA A 198 -2.71 4.87 -15.46
CA ALA A 198 -4.07 5.28 -15.12
C ALA A 198 -4.26 6.82 -15.19
N ALA A 199 -3.19 7.60 -15.00
CA ALA A 199 -3.22 9.06 -15.01
C ALA A 199 -3.24 9.70 -16.42
N ILE A 200 -3.00 8.91 -17.48
CA ILE A 200 -2.87 9.41 -18.86
C ILE A 200 -4.04 8.89 -19.71
N PRO A 201 -4.75 9.75 -20.48
CA PRO A 201 -5.79 9.31 -21.40
C PRO A 201 -5.29 8.24 -22.36
N LYS A 202 -6.10 7.18 -22.56
CA LYS A 202 -5.71 5.97 -23.31
C LYS A 202 -5.17 6.29 -24.71
N ASP A 203 -5.79 7.25 -25.39
CA ASP A 203 -5.42 7.69 -26.75
C ASP A 203 -4.06 8.40 -26.81
N LEU A 204 -3.61 8.99 -25.69
CA LEU A 204 -2.32 9.69 -25.58
C LEU A 204 -1.21 8.79 -25.03
N LEU A 205 -1.55 7.70 -24.33
CA LEU A 205 -0.59 6.82 -23.66
C LEU A 205 0.40 6.17 -24.64
N GLU A 206 -0.05 5.81 -25.86
CA GLU A 206 0.82 5.31 -26.93
C GLU A 206 1.90 6.34 -27.32
N SER A 207 1.47 7.59 -27.50
CA SER A 207 2.33 8.72 -27.87
C SER A 207 3.28 9.12 -26.74
N GLU A 208 2.86 9.04 -25.47
CA GLU A 208 3.75 9.25 -24.33
C GLU A 208 4.81 8.15 -24.22
N LEU A 209 4.42 6.87 -24.31
CA LEU A 209 5.35 5.74 -24.18
C LEU A 209 6.37 5.66 -25.32
N PHE A 210 5.91 5.66 -26.57
CA PHE A 210 6.73 5.38 -27.75
C PHE A 210 7.13 6.63 -28.55
N GLY A 211 6.53 7.78 -28.27
CA GLY A 211 6.76 9.01 -29.03
C GLY A 211 6.05 8.98 -30.39
N HIS A 212 6.05 10.11 -31.11
CA HIS A 212 5.37 10.24 -32.39
C HIS A 212 6.21 11.02 -33.41
N GLU A 213 5.98 10.75 -34.69
CA GLU A 213 6.48 11.58 -35.79
C GLU A 213 5.47 12.69 -36.16
N ARG A 214 5.94 13.71 -36.87
CA ARG A 214 5.11 14.86 -37.27
C ARG A 214 4.00 14.40 -38.24
N GLY A 215 2.75 14.67 -37.88
CA GLY A 215 1.57 14.26 -38.65
C GLY A 215 1.00 12.88 -38.29
N ALA A 216 1.53 12.20 -37.26
CA ALA A 216 1.07 10.87 -36.85
C ALA A 216 -0.41 10.82 -36.40
N PHE A 217 -0.97 11.93 -35.93
CA PHE A 217 -2.39 12.11 -35.58
C PHE A 217 -2.80 13.58 -35.67
N THR A 218 -4.11 13.87 -35.58
CA THR A 218 -4.65 15.23 -35.60
C THR A 218 -4.15 16.05 -34.42
N GLY A 219 -3.19 16.94 -34.69
CA GLY A 219 -2.53 17.79 -33.69
C GLY A 219 -1.02 17.56 -33.54
N ALA A 220 -0.46 16.50 -34.14
CA ALA A 220 0.98 16.19 -34.10
C ALA A 220 1.82 17.15 -34.98
N GLN A 221 1.92 18.43 -34.60
CA GLN A 221 2.62 19.47 -35.38
C GLN A 221 4.15 19.32 -35.40
N ALA A 222 4.73 18.60 -34.44
CA ALA A 222 6.15 18.27 -34.34
C ALA A 222 6.32 16.77 -34.04
N SER A 223 7.56 16.26 -34.07
CA SER A 223 7.89 14.95 -33.53
C SER A 223 8.26 15.05 -32.04
N ARG A 224 7.99 14.00 -31.26
CA ARG A 224 8.26 13.96 -29.81
C ARG A 224 8.84 12.61 -29.39
N ARG A 225 9.91 12.63 -28.58
CA ARG A 225 10.59 11.45 -28.02
C ARG A 225 9.73 10.82 -26.92
N GLY A 226 9.47 9.52 -26.99
CA GLY A 226 8.67 8.78 -26.00
C GLY A 226 9.43 8.49 -24.70
N ARG A 227 8.73 7.99 -23.67
CA ARG A 227 9.33 7.61 -22.38
C ARG A 227 10.37 6.51 -22.50
N PHE A 228 10.18 5.53 -23.39
CA PHE A 228 11.24 4.55 -23.70
C PHE A 228 12.52 5.19 -24.25
N GLU A 229 12.38 6.26 -25.04
CA GLU A 229 13.51 6.98 -25.64
C GLU A 229 14.17 7.98 -24.65
N GLN A 230 13.42 8.42 -23.63
CA GLN A 230 13.92 9.24 -22.51
C GLN A 230 14.63 8.38 -21.45
N ALA A 231 14.25 7.10 -21.32
CA ALA A 231 14.78 6.15 -20.34
C ALA A 231 15.97 5.31 -20.85
N ASP A 232 16.48 5.59 -22.05
CA ASP A 232 17.59 4.82 -22.65
C ASP A 232 18.84 4.85 -21.76
N GLY A 233 19.51 3.70 -21.63
CA GLY A 233 20.58 3.46 -20.64
C GLY A 233 20.12 3.37 -19.18
N GLY A 234 18.95 3.90 -18.84
CA GLY A 234 18.42 4.04 -17.47
C GLY A 234 17.30 3.06 -17.12
N THR A 235 16.30 3.56 -16.40
CA THR A 235 15.15 2.80 -15.88
C THR A 235 13.83 3.45 -16.25
N LEU A 236 12.89 2.67 -16.76
CA LEU A 236 11.50 3.05 -16.96
C LEU A 236 10.63 2.38 -15.90
N PHE A 237 9.92 3.19 -15.12
CA PHE A 237 8.95 2.75 -14.13
C PHE A 237 7.52 2.89 -14.69
N LEU A 238 6.84 1.76 -14.84
CA LEU A 238 5.46 1.64 -15.32
C LEU A 238 4.52 1.43 -14.12
N ASP A 239 3.92 2.50 -13.61
CA ASP A 239 2.99 2.43 -12.47
C ASP A 239 1.54 2.18 -12.91
N GLU A 240 0.83 1.37 -12.11
CA GLU A 240 -0.49 0.80 -12.36
C GLU A 240 -0.65 0.12 -13.73
N ILE A 241 0.33 -0.72 -14.11
CA ILE A 241 0.42 -1.42 -15.40
C ILE A 241 -0.85 -2.23 -15.77
N GLY A 242 -1.64 -2.66 -14.78
CA GLY A 242 -2.91 -3.35 -15.00
C GLY A 242 -3.94 -2.53 -15.78
N ASP A 243 -3.85 -1.20 -15.78
CA ASP A 243 -4.73 -0.28 -16.51
C ASP A 243 -4.31 -0.02 -17.97
N MET A 244 -3.19 -0.59 -18.42
CA MET A 244 -2.72 -0.44 -19.80
C MET A 244 -3.72 -1.05 -20.82
N PRO A 245 -4.16 -0.30 -21.85
CA PRO A 245 -5.02 -0.82 -22.92
C PRO A 245 -4.41 -2.03 -23.65
N PHE A 246 -5.25 -3.02 -23.97
CA PHE A 246 -4.86 -4.32 -24.52
C PHE A 246 -4.00 -4.22 -25.80
N ASP A 247 -4.30 -3.26 -26.69
CA ASP A 247 -3.54 -3.03 -27.92
C ASP A 247 -2.09 -2.58 -27.63
N LEU A 248 -1.90 -1.79 -26.57
CA LEU A 248 -0.58 -1.30 -26.15
C LEU A 248 0.24 -2.39 -25.43
N GLN A 249 -0.42 -3.31 -24.72
CA GLN A 249 0.24 -4.47 -24.10
C GLN A 249 1.02 -5.29 -25.14
N THR A 250 0.44 -5.46 -26.34
CA THR A 250 1.06 -6.16 -27.48
C THR A 250 2.33 -5.45 -27.98
N ARG A 251 2.37 -4.11 -27.94
CA ARG A 251 3.57 -3.34 -28.31
C ARG A 251 4.63 -3.36 -27.21
N LEU A 252 4.22 -3.18 -25.95
CA LEU A 252 5.09 -3.26 -24.78
C LEU A 252 5.84 -4.60 -24.74
N LEU A 253 5.16 -5.72 -25.00
CA LEU A 253 5.77 -7.04 -25.08
C LEU A 253 6.92 -7.11 -26.10
N ARG A 254 6.77 -6.47 -27.28
CA ARG A 254 7.84 -6.41 -28.30
C ARG A 254 9.05 -5.62 -27.79
N VAL A 255 8.82 -4.46 -27.18
CA VAL A 255 9.93 -3.64 -26.63
C VAL A 255 10.67 -4.37 -25.51
N LEU A 256 9.92 -5.03 -24.61
CA LEU A 256 10.48 -5.87 -23.55
C LEU A 256 11.25 -7.09 -24.09
N SER A 257 10.92 -7.57 -25.29
CA SER A 257 11.52 -8.75 -25.92
C SER A 257 12.77 -8.42 -26.72
N ASP A 258 12.66 -7.45 -27.64
CA ASP A 258 13.66 -7.19 -28.68
C ASP A 258 14.50 -5.92 -28.41
N GLY A 259 14.09 -5.10 -27.44
CA GLY A 259 14.68 -3.77 -27.17
C GLY A 259 14.39 -2.72 -28.24
N ASN A 260 13.53 -3.04 -29.22
CA ASN A 260 13.20 -2.18 -30.37
C ASN A 260 11.72 -1.79 -30.37
N PHE A 261 11.41 -0.58 -30.84
CA PHE A 261 10.05 -0.07 -31.02
C PHE A 261 9.96 0.87 -32.21
N TYR A 262 8.75 1.30 -32.55
CA TYR A 262 8.47 2.32 -33.57
C TYR A 262 7.70 3.46 -32.92
N ARG A 263 8.00 4.70 -33.30
CA ARG A 263 7.20 5.87 -32.94
C ARG A 263 5.83 5.80 -33.62
N VAL A 264 4.79 6.41 -33.04
CA VAL A 264 3.48 6.53 -33.70
C VAL A 264 3.64 7.26 -35.05
N GLY A 265 3.13 6.66 -36.13
CA GLY A 265 3.32 7.11 -37.51
C GLY A 265 4.73 6.91 -38.10
N GLY A 266 5.70 6.46 -37.30
CA GLY A 266 7.10 6.33 -37.69
C GLY A 266 7.44 4.95 -38.27
N HIS A 267 8.34 4.97 -39.26
CA HIS A 267 8.78 3.76 -39.99
C HIS A 267 10.21 3.34 -39.62
N SER A 268 10.92 4.16 -38.85
CA SER A 268 12.25 3.85 -38.34
C SER A 268 12.15 3.08 -37.01
N ALA A 269 12.90 1.98 -36.90
CA ALA A 269 13.02 1.24 -35.65
C ALA A 269 13.95 2.00 -34.69
N VAL A 270 13.46 2.31 -33.50
CA VAL A 270 14.22 2.92 -32.40
C VAL A 270 14.60 1.80 -31.42
N LYS A 271 15.89 1.70 -31.12
CA LYS A 271 16.41 0.79 -30.09
C LYS A 271 16.66 1.55 -28.80
N ALA A 272 16.26 0.99 -27.66
CA ALA A 272 16.57 1.54 -26.34
C ALA A 272 16.89 0.43 -25.33
N ASN A 273 17.97 0.60 -24.58
CA ASN A 273 18.43 -0.32 -23.54
C ASN A 273 17.87 0.13 -22.18
N VAL A 274 16.62 -0.24 -21.89
CA VAL A 274 15.87 0.24 -20.72
C VAL A 274 15.65 -0.89 -19.71
N ARG A 275 16.03 -0.69 -18.44
CA ARG A 275 15.57 -1.56 -17.35
C ARG A 275 14.11 -1.20 -17.04
N VAL A 276 13.20 -2.17 -17.13
CA VAL A 276 11.78 -1.92 -16.78
C VAL A 276 11.49 -2.39 -15.35
N ILE A 277 10.79 -1.54 -14.60
CA ILE A 277 10.15 -1.88 -13.33
C ILE A 277 8.66 -1.61 -13.53
N ALA A 278 7.80 -2.54 -13.14
CA ALA A 278 6.35 -2.39 -13.26
C ALA A 278 5.70 -2.46 -11.88
N ALA A 279 4.61 -1.70 -11.68
CA ALA A 279 3.84 -1.70 -10.44
C ALA A 279 2.34 -1.84 -10.70
N THR A 280 1.63 -2.50 -9.79
CA THR A 280 0.16 -2.66 -9.85
C THR A 280 -0.45 -2.86 -8.46
N HIS A 281 -1.64 -2.33 -8.23
CA HIS A 281 -2.54 -2.75 -7.14
C HIS A 281 -3.52 -3.87 -7.54
N GLN A 282 -3.68 -4.11 -8.85
CA GLN A 282 -4.63 -5.09 -9.40
C GLN A 282 -4.01 -6.47 -9.56
N ASP A 283 -4.83 -7.51 -9.40
CA ASP A 283 -4.44 -8.89 -9.68
C ASP A 283 -4.38 -9.14 -11.20
N LEU A 284 -3.15 -9.31 -11.72
CA LEU A 284 -2.93 -9.57 -13.14
C LEU A 284 -3.31 -11.02 -13.53
N GLU A 285 -3.25 -11.98 -12.61
CA GLU A 285 -3.62 -13.38 -12.85
C GLU A 285 -5.13 -13.51 -13.03
N GLN A 286 -5.92 -12.70 -12.31
CA GLN A 286 -7.34 -12.55 -12.55
C GLN A 286 -7.61 -11.83 -13.88
N ARG A 287 -6.94 -10.70 -14.17
CA ARG A 287 -7.17 -9.95 -15.41
C ARG A 287 -6.77 -10.70 -16.68
N VAL A 288 -5.84 -11.65 -16.59
CA VAL A 288 -5.54 -12.61 -17.68
C VAL A 288 -6.71 -13.58 -17.90
N LYS A 289 -7.28 -14.15 -16.83
CA LYS A 289 -8.47 -15.04 -16.91
C LYS A 289 -9.71 -14.30 -17.44
N GLU A 290 -9.82 -13.00 -17.17
CA GLU A 290 -10.87 -12.12 -17.69
C GLU A 290 -10.61 -11.65 -19.13
N GLY A 291 -9.45 -11.95 -19.72
CA GLY A 291 -9.08 -11.54 -21.08
C GLY A 291 -8.72 -10.05 -21.24
N VAL A 292 -8.64 -9.29 -20.15
CA VAL A 292 -8.34 -7.84 -20.14
C VAL A 292 -6.82 -7.58 -20.11
N PHE A 293 -6.03 -8.57 -19.70
CA PHE A 293 -4.57 -8.53 -19.72
C PHE A 293 -4.00 -9.73 -20.49
N ARG A 294 -2.93 -9.52 -21.27
CA ARG A 294 -2.31 -10.60 -22.05
C ARG A 294 -1.42 -11.49 -21.18
N GLU A 295 -1.60 -12.80 -21.31
CA GLU A 295 -0.80 -13.83 -20.64
C GLU A 295 0.70 -13.74 -20.98
N ASP A 296 1.05 -13.50 -22.25
CA ASP A 296 2.43 -13.36 -22.72
C ASP A 296 3.15 -12.13 -22.11
N LEU A 297 2.47 -10.99 -22.00
CA LEU A 297 2.97 -9.82 -21.28
C LEU A 297 3.08 -10.09 -19.77
N TYR A 298 2.10 -10.76 -19.16
CA TYR A 298 2.14 -11.11 -17.74
C TYR A 298 3.40 -11.93 -17.41
N HIS A 299 3.69 -12.98 -18.18
CA HIS A 299 4.91 -13.78 -17.98
C HIS A 299 6.20 -12.99 -18.26
N ARG A 300 6.21 -12.02 -19.18
CA ARG A 300 7.38 -11.17 -19.44
C ARG A 300 7.63 -10.09 -18.38
N LEU A 301 6.59 -9.70 -17.63
CA LEU A 301 6.69 -8.77 -16.50
C LEU A 301 6.98 -9.49 -15.17
N ASN A 302 6.30 -10.60 -14.91
CA ASN A 302 6.37 -11.35 -13.65
C ASN A 302 7.59 -12.28 -13.58
N VAL A 303 8.78 -11.76 -13.91
CA VAL A 303 10.04 -12.53 -13.79
C VAL A 303 10.50 -12.60 -12.33
N ILE A 304 10.39 -11.48 -11.60
CA ILE A 304 10.50 -11.43 -10.14
C ILE A 304 9.36 -10.58 -9.59
N ARG A 305 8.57 -11.14 -8.66
CA ARG A 305 7.50 -10.44 -7.95
C ARG A 305 8.00 -9.93 -6.60
N LEU A 306 7.82 -8.64 -6.34
CA LEU A 306 8.08 -8.03 -5.03
C LEU A 306 6.74 -7.56 -4.45
N ARG A 307 6.22 -8.28 -3.44
CA ARG A 307 4.97 -7.90 -2.77
C ARG A 307 5.26 -6.83 -1.71
N LEU A 308 4.54 -5.71 -1.76
CA LEU A 308 4.50 -4.75 -0.66
C LEU A 308 3.38 -5.09 0.32
N PRO A 309 3.65 -5.17 1.64
CA PRO A 309 2.62 -5.34 2.66
C PRO A 309 1.78 -4.07 2.81
N ALA A 310 0.47 -4.26 2.94
CA ALA A 310 -0.46 -3.20 3.30
C ALA A 310 -0.18 -2.73 4.74
N LEU A 311 -0.46 -1.46 5.07
CA LEU A 311 -0.07 -0.87 6.36
C LEU A 311 -0.68 -1.62 7.57
N ARG A 312 -1.88 -2.20 7.41
CA ARG A 312 -2.52 -3.08 8.40
C ARG A 312 -1.83 -4.44 8.63
N GLU A 313 -0.91 -4.84 7.76
CA GLU A 313 -0.04 -6.04 7.86
C GLU A 313 1.33 -5.72 8.49
N ARG A 314 1.57 -4.45 8.85
CA ARG A 314 2.82 -3.92 9.42
C ARG A 314 2.52 -2.77 10.40
N ARG A 315 1.64 -3.05 11.34
CA ARG A 315 1.08 -2.04 12.29
C ARG A 315 2.15 -1.44 13.19
N GLU A 316 3.25 -2.17 13.40
CA GLU A 316 4.45 -1.77 14.11
C GLU A 316 5.11 -0.52 13.50
N ASP A 317 4.96 -0.31 12.18
CA ASP A 317 5.49 0.88 11.50
C ASP A 317 4.67 2.15 11.81
N VAL A 318 3.38 2.02 12.15
CA VAL A 318 2.44 3.16 12.23
C VAL A 318 2.91 4.26 13.21
N PRO A 319 3.38 3.96 14.44
CA PRO A 319 3.85 5.00 15.35
C PRO A 319 5.11 5.73 14.88
N MET A 320 6.01 5.03 14.19
CA MET A 320 7.24 5.60 13.64
C MET A 320 6.92 6.48 12.42
N LEU A 321 6.10 5.98 11.48
CA LEU A 321 5.65 6.73 10.31
C LEU A 321 4.83 7.97 10.71
N ALA A 322 3.93 7.86 11.70
CA ALA A 322 3.14 8.99 12.18
C ALA A 322 4.03 10.12 12.75
N ARG A 323 5.03 9.77 13.56
CA ARG A 323 6.01 10.73 14.09
C ARG A 323 6.81 11.40 12.96
N TYR A 324 7.24 10.63 11.95
CA TYR A 324 7.91 11.16 10.76
C TYR A 324 7.03 12.13 9.94
N PHE A 325 5.79 11.76 9.61
CA PHE A 325 4.91 12.62 8.80
C PHE A 325 4.46 13.89 9.53
N LEU A 326 4.28 13.85 10.86
CA LEU A 326 4.04 15.05 11.68
C LEU A 326 5.25 16.00 11.61
N GLN A 327 6.47 15.49 11.78
CA GLN A 327 7.70 16.28 11.68
C GLN A 327 7.89 16.86 10.26
N ARG A 328 7.70 16.04 9.21
CA ARG A 328 7.79 16.46 7.80
C ARG A 328 6.79 17.58 7.47
N SER A 329 5.54 17.41 7.89
CA SER A 329 4.48 18.41 7.66
C SER A 329 4.76 19.72 8.40
N ALA A 330 5.27 19.64 9.63
CA ALA A 330 5.62 20.82 10.41
C ALA A 330 6.79 21.60 9.78
N GLN A 331 7.82 20.91 9.30
CA GLN A 331 8.93 21.52 8.54
C GLN A 331 8.44 22.20 7.24
N GLN A 332 7.54 21.56 6.49
CA GLN A 332 6.96 22.12 5.25
C GLN A 332 6.09 23.36 5.51
N LEU A 333 5.40 23.41 6.66
CA LEU A 333 4.53 24.52 7.06
C LEU A 333 5.25 25.62 7.85
N GLY A 334 6.53 25.42 8.22
CA GLY A 334 7.30 26.36 9.04
C GLY A 334 6.84 26.46 10.50
N VAL A 335 6.24 25.40 11.05
CA VAL A 335 5.69 25.35 12.41
C VAL A 335 6.42 24.33 13.29
N GLU A 336 6.19 24.37 14.61
CA GLU A 336 6.71 23.36 15.53
C GLU A 336 6.07 21.98 15.29
N PRO A 337 6.83 20.87 15.33
CA PRO A 337 6.27 19.52 15.25
C PRO A 337 5.34 19.19 16.42
N LYS A 338 4.05 19.00 16.12
CA LYS A 338 3.07 18.47 17.08
C LYS A 338 3.49 17.09 17.58
N ARG A 339 3.28 16.85 18.87
CA ARG A 339 3.42 15.51 19.48
C ARG A 339 2.09 14.80 19.40
N ILE A 340 2.10 13.47 19.45
CA ILE A 340 0.90 12.64 19.50
C ILE A 340 0.94 11.75 20.75
N SER A 341 -0.18 11.65 21.44
CA SER A 341 -0.33 10.83 22.65
C SER A 341 -0.32 9.34 22.33
N GLU A 342 0.20 8.51 23.25
CA GLU A 342 0.28 7.06 23.03
C GLU A 342 -1.11 6.41 22.84
N ALA A 343 -2.18 6.93 23.49
CA ALA A 343 -3.55 6.49 23.24
C ALA A 343 -4.06 6.82 21.82
N ALA A 344 -3.63 7.95 21.24
CA ALA A 344 -3.94 8.29 19.85
C ALA A 344 -3.09 7.48 18.86
N LEU A 345 -1.84 7.17 19.20
CA LEU A 345 -0.99 6.24 18.43
C LEU A 345 -1.55 4.81 18.43
N GLU A 346 -2.01 4.31 19.59
CA GLU A 346 -2.67 3.01 19.69
C GLU A 346 -3.94 2.97 18.84
N ARG A 347 -4.77 4.04 18.87
CA ARG A 347 -5.98 4.12 18.05
C ARG A 347 -5.67 4.14 16.55
N LEU A 348 -4.65 4.89 16.13
CA LEU A 348 -4.16 4.86 14.74
C LEU A 348 -3.62 3.48 14.36
N SER A 349 -2.84 2.82 15.21
CA SER A 349 -2.22 1.52 14.92
C SER A 349 -3.24 0.37 14.78
N HIS A 350 -4.45 0.54 15.30
CA HIS A 350 -5.57 -0.39 15.10
C HIS A 350 -6.42 -0.10 13.86
N PHE A 351 -6.27 1.07 13.23
CA PHE A 351 -7.00 1.44 12.03
C PHE A 351 -6.51 0.66 10.79
N GLN A 352 -7.40 0.38 9.85
CA GLN A 352 -7.10 -0.53 8.72
C GLN A 352 -6.38 0.15 7.54
N PHE A 353 -6.34 1.49 7.50
CA PHE A 353 -5.74 2.32 6.44
C PHE A 353 -6.00 1.80 5.01
N PRO A 354 -7.23 1.87 4.47
CA PRO A 354 -7.51 1.51 3.08
C PRO A 354 -6.68 2.30 2.06
N GLY A 355 -6.32 3.56 2.35
CA GLY A 355 -5.36 4.35 1.56
C GLY A 355 -3.89 4.20 1.99
N ASN A 356 -3.59 3.22 2.85
CA ASN A 356 -2.26 2.83 3.30
C ASN A 356 -1.42 4.02 3.83
N VAL A 357 -0.12 4.08 3.50
CA VAL A 357 0.83 5.09 3.98
C VAL A 357 0.43 6.49 3.51
N ARG A 358 -0.14 6.62 2.30
CA ARG A 358 -0.67 7.90 1.78
C ARG A 358 -1.83 8.43 2.63
N GLN A 359 -2.68 7.56 3.17
CA GLN A 359 -3.73 7.99 4.11
C GLN A 359 -3.14 8.41 5.46
N LEU A 360 -2.14 7.69 5.98
CA LEU A 360 -1.45 8.09 7.22
C LEU A 360 -0.75 9.47 7.05
N GLU A 361 -0.05 9.70 5.94
CA GLU A 361 0.58 10.99 5.62
C GLU A 361 -0.46 12.12 5.56
N ASN A 362 -1.58 11.91 4.85
CA ASN A 362 -2.68 12.88 4.79
C ASN A 362 -3.29 13.18 6.17
N ILE A 363 -3.49 12.15 7.02
CA ILE A 363 -4.00 12.31 8.38
C ILE A 363 -3.02 13.11 9.24
N CYS A 364 -1.71 12.80 9.19
CA CYS A 364 -0.69 13.55 9.91
C CYS A 364 -0.60 15.01 9.43
N HIS A 365 -0.69 15.27 8.11
CA HIS A 365 -0.71 16.62 7.57
C HIS A 365 -1.94 17.41 8.04
N TRP A 366 -3.12 16.81 7.97
CA TRP A 366 -4.36 17.38 8.48
C TRP A 366 -4.29 17.67 9.98
N LEU A 367 -3.75 16.75 10.79
CA LEU A 367 -3.52 16.95 12.23
C LEU A 367 -2.57 18.12 12.51
N THR A 368 -1.49 18.29 11.73
CA THR A 368 -0.57 19.43 11.88
C THR A 368 -1.25 20.78 11.63
N VAL A 369 -2.22 20.84 10.70
CA VAL A 369 -2.97 22.07 10.40
C VAL A 369 -4.15 22.30 11.36
N MET A 370 -4.90 21.26 11.70
CA MET A 370 -6.25 21.38 12.29
C MET A 370 -6.31 21.10 13.79
N ALA A 371 -5.38 20.35 14.37
CA ALA A 371 -5.40 20.07 15.81
C ALA A 371 -5.03 21.36 16.59
N PRO A 372 -5.85 21.82 17.55
CA PRO A 372 -5.62 23.10 18.24
C PRO A 372 -4.48 23.03 19.25
N ALA A 373 -4.17 21.85 19.79
CA ALA A 373 -3.13 21.63 20.79
C ALA A 373 -1.77 21.23 20.18
N GLN A 374 -0.70 21.36 20.97
CA GLN A 374 0.63 20.81 20.63
C GLN A 374 0.77 19.30 20.91
N VAL A 375 -0.19 18.71 21.63
CA VAL A 375 -0.31 17.26 21.84
C VAL A 375 -1.63 16.82 21.24
N ILE A 376 -1.58 15.91 20.28
CA ILE A 376 -2.74 15.28 19.63
C ILE A 376 -3.28 14.19 20.56
N GLU A 377 -4.51 14.37 21.03
CA GLU A 377 -5.26 13.37 21.79
C GLU A 377 -6.20 12.57 20.88
N VAL A 378 -6.81 11.50 21.41
CA VAL A 378 -7.75 10.66 20.65
C VAL A 378 -8.91 11.49 20.07
N LYS A 379 -9.39 12.51 20.80
CA LYS A 379 -10.47 13.42 20.38
C LYS A 379 -10.15 14.26 19.13
N ASP A 380 -8.86 14.45 18.83
CA ASP A 380 -8.38 15.27 17.72
C ASP A 380 -8.21 14.45 16.44
N LEU A 381 -8.39 13.11 16.49
CA LEU A 381 -8.28 12.22 15.34
C LEU A 381 -9.48 12.36 14.38
N PRO A 382 -9.31 12.10 13.08
CA PRO A 382 -10.42 12.13 12.10
C PRO A 382 -11.57 11.18 12.47
N PRO A 383 -12.83 11.52 12.14
CA PRO A 383 -13.99 10.65 12.41
C PRO A 383 -13.85 9.22 11.86
N GLU A 384 -13.24 9.04 10.68
CA GLU A 384 -12.99 7.71 10.10
C GLU A 384 -12.12 6.79 10.99
N VAL A 385 -11.22 7.37 11.79
CA VAL A 385 -10.37 6.65 12.75
C VAL A 385 -11.14 6.37 14.06
N LEU A 386 -12.07 7.25 14.43
CA LEU A 386 -12.95 7.12 15.59
C LEU A 386 -14.05 6.08 15.36
N ASP A 387 -14.72 6.09 14.21
CA ASP A 387 -15.88 5.25 13.86
C ASP A 387 -15.51 3.84 13.36
N SER A 388 -14.31 3.36 13.71
CA SER A 388 -13.65 2.15 13.22
C SER A 388 -14.26 0.80 13.66
N ARG A 389 -15.58 0.76 13.87
CA ARG A 389 -16.41 -0.47 13.98
C ARG A 389 -17.00 -0.93 12.64
N THR A 390 -17.03 -0.08 11.61
CA THR A 390 -17.89 -0.29 10.42
C THR A 390 -17.11 -0.29 9.09
N SER A 391 -16.02 -1.07 9.00
CA SER A 391 -15.38 -1.36 7.70
C SER A 391 -14.75 -2.75 7.64
N ALA A 392 -15.62 -3.76 7.75
CA ALA A 392 -15.34 -5.12 7.33
C ALA A 392 -16.39 -5.51 6.28
N ALA A 393 -16.09 -5.29 5.00
CA ALA A 393 -16.94 -5.79 3.93
C ALA A 393 -16.87 -7.33 3.90
N PRO A 394 -18.00 -8.05 3.88
CA PRO A 394 -17.98 -9.51 3.80
C PRO A 394 -17.47 -9.94 2.42
N ALA A 395 -16.40 -10.74 2.39
CA ALA A 395 -15.99 -11.42 1.17
C ALA A 395 -17.10 -12.36 0.70
N GLY A 396 -17.36 -12.40 -0.62
CA GLY A 396 -18.53 -13.07 -1.17
C GLY A 396 -18.52 -14.59 -0.97
N GLY A 397 -19.48 -15.10 -0.19
CA GLY A 397 -19.96 -16.48 -0.29
C GLY A 397 -21.16 -16.55 -1.24
N PRO A 398 -21.33 -17.63 -2.04
CA PRO A 398 -22.42 -17.73 -2.99
C PRO A 398 -23.77 -17.88 -2.28
N THR A 399 -24.66 -16.90 -2.46
CA THR A 399 -26.06 -16.98 -2.02
C THR A 399 -26.86 -17.90 -2.93
N THR A 400 -26.98 -19.17 -2.52
CA THR A 400 -27.81 -20.16 -3.21
C THR A 400 -29.27 -19.70 -3.29
N PHE A 401 -29.76 -19.42 -4.50
CA PHE A 401 -31.16 -19.10 -4.76
C PHE A 401 -32.03 -20.35 -4.61
N THR A 402 -32.61 -20.56 -3.42
CA THR A 402 -33.58 -21.65 -3.19
C THR A 402 -34.94 -21.23 -3.74
N ALA A 403 -35.26 -21.65 -4.96
CA ALA A 403 -36.54 -21.36 -5.61
C ALA A 403 -37.70 -22.10 -4.93
N LEU A 404 -38.68 -21.35 -4.40
CA LEU A 404 -39.95 -21.90 -3.90
C LEU A 404 -41.00 -21.87 -5.01
N SER A 405 -41.27 -23.04 -5.60
CA SER A 405 -42.29 -23.23 -6.63
C SER A 405 -43.59 -23.80 -6.06
N SER A 406 -44.71 -23.23 -6.49
CA SER A 406 -46.02 -23.88 -6.70
C SER A 406 -46.60 -24.81 -5.61
N GLY A 407 -47.73 -24.41 -5.01
CA GLY A 407 -48.56 -25.33 -4.21
C GLY A 407 -49.83 -24.70 -3.62
N ALA A 408 -50.89 -24.58 -4.42
CA ALA A 408 -52.21 -24.15 -3.94
C ALA A 408 -53.15 -25.37 -3.77
N GLY A 409 -53.84 -25.46 -2.63
CA GLY A 409 -54.84 -26.52 -2.39
C GLY A 409 -55.31 -26.62 -0.93
N THR A 410 -56.60 -26.42 -0.70
CA THR A 410 -57.32 -26.64 0.57
C THR A 410 -58.19 -27.91 0.47
N PRO A 411 -59.04 -28.29 1.46
CA PRO A 411 -58.69 -28.67 2.84
C PRO A 411 -59.34 -30.02 3.27
N VAL A 412 -58.89 -30.66 4.37
CA VAL A 412 -59.57 -31.82 5.00
C VAL A 412 -59.53 -31.70 6.55
N ASN A 413 -60.39 -32.43 7.28
CA ASN A 413 -60.97 -32.02 8.56
C ASN A 413 -61.07 -33.14 9.64
N LEU A 414 -60.55 -32.90 10.86
CA LEU A 414 -60.91 -33.52 12.17
C LEU A 414 -60.80 -35.07 12.34
N PRO A 415 -61.04 -35.68 13.54
CA PRO A 415 -60.95 -35.19 14.93
C PRO A 415 -60.18 -36.11 15.93
N GLY A 416 -59.93 -35.60 17.16
CA GLY A 416 -59.73 -36.42 18.39
C GLY A 416 -58.43 -36.11 19.18
N GLY A 417 -58.41 -36.07 20.52
CA GLY A 417 -59.49 -36.17 21.51
C GLY A 417 -58.98 -36.14 22.98
N THR A 418 -59.91 -36.02 23.94
CA THR A 418 -59.77 -36.18 25.42
C THR A 418 -58.89 -35.20 26.25
N VAL A 419 -59.57 -34.47 27.15
CA VAL A 419 -59.15 -34.02 28.51
C VAL A 419 -59.60 -35.09 29.55
N PRO A 420 -59.47 -35.01 30.91
CA PRO A 420 -59.07 -33.91 31.84
C PRO A 420 -57.67 -34.19 32.49
N VAL A 421 -57.22 -33.85 33.72
CA VAL A 421 -57.78 -33.48 35.06
C VAL A 421 -56.85 -32.49 35.82
N THR A 422 -57.39 -31.81 36.83
CA THR A 422 -56.77 -30.84 37.76
C THR A 422 -55.93 -31.45 38.89
N HIS A 423 -55.02 -30.66 39.47
CA HIS A 423 -54.85 -30.53 40.93
C HIS A 423 -54.33 -29.11 41.28
N ALA A 424 -54.47 -28.68 42.53
CA ALA A 424 -54.04 -27.37 43.05
C ALA A 424 -53.42 -27.53 44.45
N ASP A 425 -52.61 -26.56 44.88
CA ASP A 425 -52.71 -25.91 46.20
C ASP A 425 -51.73 -24.73 46.38
N SER A 426 -52.24 -23.70 47.06
CA SER A 426 -51.64 -22.69 47.96
C SER A 426 -50.25 -22.04 47.77
N GLU A 427 -50.26 -20.69 47.77
CA GLU A 427 -49.42 -19.77 48.60
C GLU A 427 -47.88 -19.66 48.31
N ASP A 428 -47.18 -18.51 48.45
CA ASP A 428 -47.54 -17.14 48.84
C ASP A 428 -46.56 -16.09 48.24
N THR A 429 -46.95 -14.80 48.21
CA THR A 429 -46.13 -13.57 47.98
C THR A 429 -45.37 -13.38 46.64
N ALA A 430 -44.98 -12.17 46.19
CA ALA A 430 -45.60 -10.82 46.27
C ALA A 430 -44.90 -9.85 45.27
N TYR A 431 -45.53 -8.68 45.03
CA TYR A 431 -44.98 -7.44 44.43
C TYR A 431 -44.60 -7.37 42.92
N GLN A 432 -45.59 -6.92 42.15
CA GLN A 432 -45.55 -5.76 41.23
C GLN A 432 -44.83 -5.84 39.86
N SER A 433 -45.68 -6.06 38.85
CA SER A 433 -45.78 -5.29 37.60
C SER A 433 -45.54 -3.77 37.75
N GLY A 434 -45.22 -2.99 36.71
CA GLY A 434 -45.22 -3.28 35.26
C GLY A 434 -46.42 -2.62 34.53
N LEU A 435 -46.15 -2.06 33.34
CA LEU A 435 -47.10 -1.58 32.30
C LEU A 435 -47.83 -0.21 32.48
N VAL A 436 -47.24 0.79 31.83
CA VAL A 436 -47.82 1.83 30.92
C VAL A 436 -49.19 2.54 31.17
N SER A 437 -49.07 3.88 31.21
CA SER A 437 -49.79 4.87 30.36
C SER A 437 -51.26 5.23 30.61
N SER A 438 -51.46 6.50 30.99
CA SER A 438 -52.56 7.36 30.53
C SER A 438 -52.03 8.79 30.26
N ALA A 439 -52.81 9.65 29.61
CA ALA A 439 -52.31 10.84 28.91
C ALA A 439 -52.62 12.20 29.61
N ALA A 440 -52.07 13.28 29.02
CA ALA A 440 -52.25 14.71 29.36
C ALA A 440 -51.51 15.19 30.63
N GLU A 441 -50.91 16.39 30.69
CA GLU A 441 -50.69 17.46 29.68
C GLU A 441 -49.51 18.38 30.10
N HIS A 442 -49.04 19.25 29.19
CA HIS A 442 -48.27 20.51 29.40
C HIS A 442 -47.39 20.68 30.69
N ALA A 443 -46.10 21.04 30.65
CA ALA A 443 -45.47 22.03 29.77
C ALA A 443 -43.91 22.08 29.84
N LEU A 444 -43.33 22.89 28.94
CA LEU A 444 -42.05 23.63 29.05
C LEU A 444 -40.69 22.90 29.14
N ALA A 445 -40.01 22.92 27.98
CA ALA A 445 -38.63 23.40 27.84
C ALA A 445 -37.44 22.64 28.49
N THR A 446 -36.96 21.59 27.80
CA THR A 446 -35.53 21.43 27.52
C THR A 446 -35.33 20.91 26.10
N GLY A 447 -34.34 21.42 25.35
CA GLY A 447 -34.01 20.92 24.02
C GLY A 447 -33.11 19.68 24.07
N LEU A 448 -33.63 18.52 23.68
CA LEU A 448 -32.87 17.28 23.47
C LEU A 448 -33.54 16.44 22.37
N LEU A 449 -32.77 16.04 21.36
CA LEU A 449 -33.23 15.18 20.26
C LEU A 449 -33.22 13.70 20.67
N PRO A 450 -34.22 12.92 20.24
CA PRO A 450 -34.06 11.52 19.88
C PRO A 450 -33.95 11.35 18.35
N MET A 451 -33.15 10.39 17.89
CA MET A 451 -32.95 10.07 16.48
C MET A 451 -34.10 9.22 15.91
N ALA A 452 -34.64 9.57 14.72
CA ALA A 452 -35.17 8.63 13.70
C ALA A 452 -35.88 9.36 12.52
N ALA A 453 -35.17 10.16 11.72
CA ALA A 453 -35.77 10.84 10.55
C ALA A 453 -34.80 11.09 9.37
N SER A 454 -33.75 10.29 9.21
CA SER A 454 -32.84 10.38 8.05
C SER A 454 -33.34 9.55 6.86
N SER A 455 -34.58 9.80 6.42
CA SER A 455 -35.04 9.36 5.09
C SER A 455 -34.28 10.17 4.03
N THR A 456 -33.12 9.67 3.61
CA THR A 456 -32.30 10.37 2.63
C THR A 456 -33.06 10.47 1.30
N TRP A 457 -32.85 11.58 0.59
CA TRP A 457 -33.45 11.83 -0.73
C TRP A 457 -33.18 10.70 -1.73
N GLN A 458 -32.12 9.92 -1.51
CA GLN A 458 -31.77 8.70 -2.23
C GLN A 458 -32.90 7.66 -2.19
N THR A 459 -33.49 7.40 -1.01
CA THR A 459 -34.61 6.46 -0.85
C THR A 459 -35.87 6.95 -1.57
N GLY A 460 -36.10 8.27 -1.58
CA GLY A 460 -37.21 8.85 -2.36
C GLY A 460 -37.00 8.73 -3.88
N LEU A 461 -35.76 8.94 -4.34
CA LEU A 461 -35.38 8.75 -5.75
C LEU A 461 -35.47 7.28 -6.18
N GLU A 462 -35.07 6.35 -5.32
CA GLU A 462 -35.19 4.90 -5.53
C GLU A 462 -36.66 4.46 -5.63
N GLN A 463 -37.53 4.97 -4.76
CA GLN A 463 -38.97 4.72 -4.83
C GLN A 463 -39.60 5.28 -6.12
N GLU A 464 -39.28 6.52 -6.52
CA GLU A 464 -39.77 7.08 -7.79
C GLU A 464 -39.26 6.27 -8.99
N ALA A 465 -37.97 5.88 -9.01
CA ALA A 465 -37.41 5.05 -10.07
C ALA A 465 -38.13 3.69 -10.18
N LEU A 466 -38.42 3.04 -9.05
CA LEU A 466 -39.19 1.80 -9.01
C LEU A 466 -40.63 2.00 -9.51
N VAL A 467 -41.29 3.13 -9.21
CA VAL A 467 -42.63 3.44 -9.74
C VAL A 467 -42.61 3.59 -11.25
N LEU A 468 -41.67 4.36 -11.81
CA LEU A 468 -41.58 4.59 -13.26
C LEU A 468 -41.21 3.31 -14.03
N LEU A 469 -40.28 2.51 -13.51
CA LEU A 469 -39.90 1.21 -14.10
C LEU A 469 -41.06 0.21 -14.07
N ASN A 470 -41.77 0.07 -12.95
CA ASN A 470 -42.95 -0.80 -12.85
C ASN A 470 -44.15 -0.28 -13.67
N GLY A 471 -44.19 1.01 -13.98
CA GLY A 471 -45.12 1.61 -14.93
C GLY A 471 -44.82 1.27 -16.41
N GLY A 472 -43.75 0.52 -16.70
CA GLY A 472 -43.36 0.13 -18.06
C GLY A 472 -42.69 1.25 -18.86
N GLN A 473 -42.23 2.32 -18.20
CA GLN A 473 -41.56 3.43 -18.87
C GLN A 473 -40.12 3.04 -19.27
N THR A 474 -39.70 3.46 -20.48
CA THR A 474 -38.40 3.07 -21.07
C THR A 474 -37.33 4.16 -21.00
N ASP A 475 -37.71 5.43 -20.78
CA ASP A 475 -36.84 6.61 -20.72
C ASP A 475 -36.60 7.13 -19.29
N VAL A 476 -36.81 6.28 -18.28
CA VAL A 476 -36.72 6.62 -16.84
C VAL A 476 -35.43 7.36 -16.46
N TRP A 477 -34.29 6.96 -17.06
CA TRP A 477 -33.01 7.62 -16.86
C TRP A 477 -33.04 9.10 -17.26
N ASP A 478 -33.55 9.43 -18.44
CA ASP A 478 -33.59 10.80 -18.96
C ASP A 478 -34.62 11.65 -18.21
N VAL A 479 -35.76 11.06 -17.82
CA VAL A 479 -36.79 11.73 -17.01
C VAL A 479 -36.26 12.11 -15.63
N LEU A 480 -35.62 11.17 -14.92
CA LEU A 480 -35.05 11.45 -13.60
C LEU A 480 -33.84 12.38 -13.68
N SER A 481 -32.98 12.21 -14.69
CA SER A 481 -31.83 13.12 -14.92
C SER A 481 -32.28 14.55 -15.18
N ARG A 482 -33.27 14.77 -16.06
CA ARG A 482 -33.83 16.11 -16.32
C ARG A 482 -34.43 16.74 -15.05
N ARG A 483 -35.22 15.98 -14.28
CA ARG A 483 -35.79 16.47 -13.00
C ARG A 483 -34.71 16.86 -12.00
N PHE A 484 -33.68 16.02 -11.83
CA PHE A 484 -32.56 16.28 -10.93
C PHE A 484 -31.76 17.52 -11.34
N GLU A 485 -31.36 17.61 -12.61
CA GLU A 485 -30.62 18.77 -13.14
C GLU A 485 -31.43 20.07 -13.00
N THR A 486 -32.73 20.06 -13.31
CA THR A 486 -33.59 21.24 -13.16
C THR A 486 -33.67 21.71 -11.71
N SER A 487 -33.97 20.82 -10.76
CA SER A 487 -34.03 21.17 -9.34
C SER A 487 -32.70 21.72 -8.81
N LEU A 488 -31.57 21.12 -9.23
CA LEU A 488 -30.24 21.53 -8.79
C LEU A 488 -29.83 22.90 -9.36
N ILE A 489 -30.13 23.16 -10.65
CA ILE A 489 -29.85 24.44 -11.31
C ILE A 489 -30.75 25.54 -10.75
N GLN A 490 -32.04 25.28 -10.53
CA GLN A 490 -32.97 26.25 -9.92
C GLN A 490 -32.54 26.61 -8.49
N ALA A 491 -32.16 25.63 -7.66
CA ALA A 491 -31.65 25.88 -6.32
C ALA A 491 -30.37 26.75 -6.33
N ALA A 492 -29.45 26.50 -7.28
CA ALA A 492 -28.25 27.31 -7.44
C ALA A 492 -28.56 28.75 -7.89
N LEU A 493 -29.44 28.94 -8.88
CA LEU A 493 -29.85 30.25 -9.38
C LEU A 493 -30.59 31.07 -8.31
N ALA A 494 -31.48 30.46 -7.53
CA ALA A 494 -32.12 31.11 -6.39
C ALA A 494 -31.07 31.59 -5.36
N THR A 495 -30.10 30.72 -5.05
CA THR A 495 -29.02 30.99 -4.09
C THR A 495 -28.01 32.05 -4.58
N THR A 496 -27.95 32.34 -5.88
CA THR A 496 -27.12 33.41 -6.46
C THR A 496 -27.92 34.58 -7.05
N ARG A 497 -29.24 34.65 -6.78
CA ARG A 497 -30.14 35.70 -7.28
C ARG A 497 -30.06 35.87 -8.81
N GLY A 498 -30.17 34.74 -9.53
CA GLY A 498 -30.13 34.68 -11.00
C GLY A 498 -28.72 34.76 -11.61
N ARG A 499 -27.66 34.95 -10.82
CA ARG A 499 -26.29 35.07 -11.35
C ARG A 499 -25.75 33.73 -11.84
N ARG A 500 -25.98 33.43 -13.12
CA ARG A 500 -25.58 32.19 -13.82
C ARG A 500 -24.10 31.83 -13.65
N ILE A 501 -23.18 32.81 -13.63
CA ILE A 501 -21.73 32.55 -13.48
C ILE A 501 -21.39 32.07 -12.06
N GLU A 502 -21.94 32.71 -11.03
CA GLU A 502 -21.78 32.28 -9.64
C GLU A 502 -22.48 30.93 -9.39
N ALA A 503 -23.63 30.68 -10.03
CA ALA A 503 -24.32 29.40 -9.96
C ALA A 503 -23.48 28.26 -10.58
N ALA A 504 -22.87 28.50 -11.74
CA ALA A 504 -21.93 27.55 -12.37
C ALA A 504 -20.77 27.21 -11.43
N GLN A 505 -20.15 28.23 -10.83
CA GLN A 505 -19.03 28.07 -9.90
C GLN A 505 -19.45 27.29 -8.62
N LYS A 506 -20.62 27.58 -8.04
CA LYS A 506 -21.15 26.83 -6.88
C LYS A 506 -21.51 25.38 -7.21
N LEU A 507 -21.91 25.09 -8.45
CA LEU A 507 -22.19 23.74 -8.94
C LEU A 507 -20.96 23.01 -9.48
N GLY A 508 -19.77 23.64 -9.51
CA GLY A 508 -18.55 23.05 -10.05
C GLY A 508 -18.54 22.83 -11.57
N ILE A 509 -19.47 23.44 -12.31
CA ILE A 509 -19.63 23.27 -13.76
C ILE A 509 -19.16 24.49 -14.55
N GLY A 510 -18.81 24.29 -15.82
CA GLY A 510 -18.42 25.36 -16.72
C GLY A 510 -19.56 26.35 -17.00
N ARG A 511 -19.24 27.65 -17.15
CA ARG A 511 -20.20 28.71 -17.53
C ARG A 511 -21.00 28.37 -18.79
N ASN A 512 -20.35 27.78 -19.80
CA ASN A 512 -21.03 27.38 -21.04
C ASN A 512 -21.95 26.19 -20.79
N THR A 513 -21.58 25.27 -19.90
CA THR A 513 -22.37 24.10 -19.50
C THR A 513 -23.67 24.51 -18.81
N ILE A 514 -23.63 25.40 -17.81
CA ILE A 514 -24.88 25.85 -17.17
C ILE A 514 -25.78 26.61 -18.15
N THR A 515 -25.19 27.40 -19.06
CA THR A 515 -25.95 28.20 -20.03
C THR A 515 -26.68 27.30 -21.03
N ARG A 516 -26.00 26.25 -21.51
CA ARG A 516 -26.61 25.21 -22.37
C ARG A 516 -27.68 24.42 -21.61
N LYS A 517 -27.42 24.00 -20.38
CA LYS A 517 -28.38 23.22 -19.56
C LYS A 517 -29.65 23.98 -19.22
N ILE A 518 -29.56 25.28 -18.89
CA ILE A 518 -30.72 26.17 -18.70
C ILE A 518 -31.63 26.13 -19.94
N GLN A 519 -31.05 26.19 -21.14
CA GLN A 519 -31.79 26.11 -22.42
C GLN A 519 -32.31 24.70 -22.73
N GLU A 520 -31.52 23.65 -22.50
CA GLU A 520 -31.90 22.22 -22.72
C GLU A 520 -33.06 21.74 -21.82
N LEU A 521 -33.25 22.40 -20.67
CA LEU A 521 -34.22 22.06 -19.64
C LEU A 521 -35.44 23.00 -19.59
N GLY A 522 -35.48 24.06 -20.39
CA GLY A 522 -36.59 25.02 -20.41
C GLY A 522 -36.72 25.82 -19.11
N ILE A 523 -35.60 26.21 -18.51
CA ILE A 523 -35.59 27.04 -17.29
C ILE A 523 -35.54 28.50 -17.74
N ASP A 524 -36.70 29.14 -17.86
CA ASP A 524 -36.82 30.57 -18.18
C ASP A 524 -36.20 31.47 -17.09
N ASP A 525 -35.87 32.72 -17.46
CA ASP A 525 -35.15 33.73 -16.64
C ASP A 525 -35.98 34.38 -15.51
#